data_AF-A0A514K0G5-F1
#
_entry.id   AF-A0A514K0G5-F1
#
_cell.length_a   1.000
_cell.length_b   1.000
_cell.length_c   1.000
_cell.angle_alpha   90.00
_cell.angle_beta   90.00
_cell.angle_gamma   90.00
#
_symmetry.space_group_name_H-M   'P 1'
#
loop_
_entity.id
_entity.type
_entity.pdbx_description
1 polymer ?
#
loop_
_entity_poly.entity_id
_entity_poly.type
_entity_poly.pdbx_seq_one_letter_code
_entity_poly.pdbx_strand_id
1 'polypeptide(L)'
;MYEETVISAIRKTFTATAVATVVLAGSAACGTVENLSAGQKLDRAFEKLGKERSLSFELDLDADAATLKAMDAGAEPGERMPDEAAELLSDARISVSVQSRKPLEKSGEKDFKAMAVKLSGPDGALFEYRLVGDYTYVRADVEAVSRISGGPEMSADELPDSAGAFKKLVAGEWLKMNTKEMEQTAGSIAGGPPLGDEDPSAEPTLDARTQKKITKALRQVIAREVDFRTSGGDDGTEHIEATAPFRTLLTELFDELRPLTEELPPGAELPTAKDLEDAPNKKVTADFTLKNGDLTEVSVDLAELAENAKVKKFAVVLRLGKGEQATAPAGATEVRIDELMEGFMGGAPDGAFTEEDFAEAPQG
;
A
#
# COMPACT_ATOMS: atom_id res chain seq x y z
N MET A 1 1.24 -10.96 11.76
CA MET A 1 0.20 -9.91 11.85
C MET A 1 0.43 -8.70 10.93
N TYR A 2 1.64 -8.41 10.43
CA TYR A 2 1.89 -7.25 9.54
C TYR A 2 1.54 -7.48 8.04
N GLU A 3 1.60 -8.71 7.53
CA GLU A 3 1.36 -9.00 6.11
C GLU A 3 -0.13 -9.01 5.71
N GLU A 4 -1.01 -9.32 6.67
CA GLU A 4 -2.46 -9.40 6.45
C GLU A 4 -3.07 -8.01 6.18
N THR A 5 -2.49 -6.96 6.76
CA THR A 5 -2.90 -5.58 6.56
C THR A 5 -2.52 -5.06 5.16
N VAL A 6 -1.35 -5.43 4.64
CA VAL A 6 -0.82 -4.93 3.37
C VAL A 6 -1.53 -5.55 2.16
N ILE A 7 -1.73 -6.87 2.15
CA ILE A 7 -2.42 -7.57 1.05
C ILE A 7 -3.92 -7.24 1.03
N SER A 8 -4.53 -7.09 2.22
CA SER A 8 -5.94 -6.68 2.38
C SER A 8 -6.15 -5.22 1.98
N ALA A 9 -5.23 -4.31 2.34
CA ALA A 9 -5.28 -2.91 1.92
C ALA A 9 -5.11 -2.76 0.39
N ILE A 10 -4.15 -3.47 -0.21
CA ILE A 10 -3.90 -3.43 -1.67
C ILE A 10 -5.06 -4.05 -2.47
N ARG A 11 -5.70 -5.14 -1.99
CA ARG A 11 -6.94 -5.69 -2.59
C ARG A 11 -8.11 -4.69 -2.53
N LYS A 12 -8.20 -3.87 -1.49
CA LYS A 12 -9.37 -3.01 -1.20
C LYS A 12 -9.27 -1.60 -1.79
N THR A 13 -8.07 -1.04 -2.01
CA THR A 13 -7.91 0.31 -2.61
C THR A 13 -8.30 0.36 -4.09
N PHE A 14 -8.30 -0.77 -4.80
CA PHE A 14 -8.59 -0.82 -6.24
C PHE A 14 -10.07 -0.95 -6.63
N THR A 15 -10.96 -1.26 -5.68
CA THR A 15 -12.38 -1.54 -5.96
C THR A 15 -13.30 -0.37 -5.55
N ALA A 16 -12.76 0.85 -5.51
CA ALA A 16 -13.44 2.04 -4.96
C ALA A 16 -13.72 3.14 -5.99
N THR A 17 -14.04 2.79 -7.24
CA THR A 17 -14.40 3.78 -8.28
C THR A 17 -15.76 3.52 -8.90
N ALA A 18 -16.85 3.52 -8.14
CA ALA A 18 -18.17 3.59 -8.77
C ALA A 18 -19.19 4.37 -7.95
N VAL A 19 -19.77 5.36 -8.64
CA VAL A 19 -21.02 6.10 -8.39
C VAL A 19 -20.82 7.53 -7.88
N ALA A 20 -20.82 8.47 -8.84
CA ALA A 20 -21.55 9.72 -8.71
C ALA A 20 -22.25 10.02 -10.04
N THR A 21 -23.58 9.87 -10.07
CA THR A 21 -24.43 10.39 -11.13
C THR A 21 -25.31 11.50 -10.54
N VAL A 22 -25.77 12.42 -11.40
CA VAL A 22 -26.82 13.46 -11.22
C VAL A 22 -26.20 14.84 -10.92
N VAL A 23 -26.33 15.93 -11.71
CA VAL A 23 -27.34 16.45 -12.68
C VAL A 23 -26.62 17.26 -13.78
N LEU A 24 -27.05 17.18 -15.04
CA LEU A 24 -27.56 18.33 -15.82
C LEU A 24 -28.03 17.92 -17.23
N ALA A 25 -29.33 18.11 -17.46
CA ALA A 25 -29.96 18.07 -18.77
C ALA A 25 -29.64 19.35 -19.54
N GLY A 26 -29.39 19.23 -20.85
CA GLY A 26 -29.27 20.38 -21.75
C GLY A 26 -28.64 19.99 -23.07
N SER A 27 -29.47 19.66 -24.06
CA SER A 27 -29.09 19.50 -25.46
C SER A 27 -28.50 20.78 -26.06
N ALA A 28 -27.35 20.70 -26.74
CA ALA A 28 -27.14 21.16 -28.13
C ALA A 28 -25.64 21.21 -28.51
N ALA A 29 -25.36 20.71 -29.72
CA ALA A 29 -24.33 21.11 -30.70
C ALA A 29 -22.95 21.66 -30.27
N CYS A 30 -21.90 21.03 -30.82
CA CYS A 30 -20.55 21.52 -31.14
C CYS A 30 -20.09 22.88 -30.56
N GLY A 31 -19.01 22.83 -29.76
CA GLY A 31 -18.05 23.93 -29.67
C GLY A 31 -18.04 24.72 -28.36
N THR A 32 -17.75 24.06 -27.23
CA THR A 32 -17.26 24.74 -26.03
C THR A 32 -16.37 23.78 -25.27
N VAL A 33 -15.10 24.13 -25.09
CA VAL A 33 -14.21 23.47 -24.13
C VAL A 33 -14.93 23.54 -22.77
N GLU A 34 -15.31 22.38 -22.20
CA GLU A 34 -15.96 22.35 -20.90
C GLU A 34 -15.04 23.04 -19.89
N ASN A 35 -15.46 24.20 -19.35
CA ASN A 35 -14.80 24.84 -18.20
C ASN A 35 -15.10 24.02 -16.95
N LEU A 36 -14.50 22.83 -16.86
CA LEU A 36 -14.56 21.99 -15.66
C LEU A 36 -13.74 22.63 -14.54
N SER A 37 -14.27 22.61 -13.32
CA SER A 37 -13.49 22.95 -12.13
C SER A 37 -12.36 21.94 -11.90
N ALA A 38 -11.35 22.32 -11.11
CA ALA A 38 -10.24 21.43 -10.73
C ALA A 38 -10.74 20.08 -10.18
N GLY A 39 -11.70 20.12 -9.24
CA GLY A 39 -12.32 18.91 -8.70
C GLY A 39 -13.01 18.05 -9.75
N GLN A 40 -13.74 18.65 -10.70
CA GLN A 40 -14.39 17.90 -11.79
C GLN A 40 -13.37 17.25 -12.75
N LYS A 41 -12.23 17.90 -12.98
CA LYS A 41 -11.14 17.32 -13.79
C LYS A 41 -10.52 16.11 -13.09
N LEU A 42 -10.26 16.21 -11.78
CA LEU A 42 -9.78 15.10 -10.98
C LEU A 42 -10.79 13.94 -10.95
N ASP A 43 -12.07 14.23 -10.69
CA ASP A 43 -13.12 13.21 -10.70
C ASP A 43 -13.15 12.45 -12.03
N ARG A 44 -13.10 13.18 -13.15
CA ARG A 44 -13.05 12.57 -14.49
C ARG A 44 -11.79 11.74 -14.71
N ALA A 45 -10.64 12.18 -14.19
CA ALA A 45 -9.38 11.44 -14.29
C ALA A 45 -9.45 10.13 -13.49
N PHE A 46 -9.96 10.17 -12.26
CA PHE A 46 -10.19 8.96 -11.45
C PHE A 46 -11.22 8.01 -12.10
N GLU A 47 -12.30 8.52 -12.68
CA GLU A 47 -13.25 7.69 -13.43
C GLU A 47 -12.59 6.98 -14.62
N LYS A 48 -11.66 7.65 -15.32
CA LYS A 48 -10.93 7.01 -16.43
C LYS A 48 -10.07 5.86 -15.92
N LEU A 49 -9.36 6.03 -14.80
CA LEU A 49 -8.60 4.95 -14.16
C LEU A 49 -9.50 3.74 -13.82
N GLY A 50 -10.69 3.98 -13.27
CA GLY A 50 -11.66 2.91 -13.00
C GLY A 50 -12.12 2.16 -14.26
N LYS A 51 -12.15 2.83 -15.41
CA LYS A 51 -12.53 2.22 -16.70
C LYS A 51 -11.43 1.37 -17.32
N GLU A 52 -10.18 1.57 -16.90
CA GLU A 52 -9.05 0.75 -17.33
C GLU A 52 -9.19 -0.69 -16.83
N ARG A 53 -8.54 -1.61 -17.56
CA ARG A 53 -8.47 -3.03 -17.17
C ARG A 53 -7.13 -3.40 -16.53
N SER A 54 -6.17 -2.49 -16.58
CA SER A 54 -4.83 -2.70 -16.07
C SER A 54 -4.23 -1.37 -15.65
N LEU A 55 -3.63 -1.32 -14.46
CA LEU A 55 -2.95 -0.14 -13.95
C LEU A 55 -1.68 -0.56 -13.22
N SER A 56 -0.68 0.32 -13.23
CA SER A 56 0.48 0.25 -12.36
C SER A 56 0.59 1.52 -11.53
N PHE A 57 1.08 1.37 -10.32
CA PHE A 57 1.36 2.43 -9.38
C PHE A 57 2.79 2.23 -8.90
N GLU A 58 3.51 3.33 -8.79
CA GLU A 58 4.83 3.37 -8.20
C GLU A 58 4.78 4.42 -7.10
N LEU A 59 5.11 4.02 -5.88
CA LEU A 59 5.21 4.89 -4.71
C LEU A 59 6.68 4.98 -4.31
N ASP A 60 7.20 6.19 -4.19
CA ASP A 60 8.55 6.48 -3.73
C ASP A 60 8.59 7.76 -2.90
N LEU A 61 9.67 7.91 -2.16
CA LEU A 61 9.98 9.11 -1.41
C LEU A 61 10.92 9.98 -2.24
N ASP A 62 10.45 11.15 -2.65
CA ASP A 62 11.25 12.11 -3.39
C ASP A 62 12.09 12.97 -2.42
N ALA A 63 13.13 12.34 -1.88
CA ALA A 63 14.14 12.94 -1.03
C ALA A 63 15.46 12.18 -1.17
N ASP A 64 16.59 12.89 -1.20
CA ASP A 64 17.90 12.23 -1.19
C ASP A 64 18.34 11.84 0.23
N ALA A 65 19.27 10.89 0.35
CA ALA A 65 19.79 10.42 1.63
C ALA A 65 20.36 11.56 2.49
N ALA A 66 20.95 12.60 1.88
CA ALA A 66 21.48 13.74 2.61
C ALA A 66 20.35 14.56 3.27
N THR A 67 19.22 14.70 2.59
CA THR A 67 18.02 15.36 3.09
C THR A 67 17.41 14.59 4.25
N LEU A 68 17.29 13.27 4.13
CA LEU A 68 16.77 12.41 5.21
C LEU A 68 17.64 12.47 6.46
N LYS A 69 18.97 12.41 6.30
CA LYS A 69 19.91 12.58 7.42
C LYS A 69 19.87 13.98 8.03
N ALA A 70 19.63 15.02 7.23
CA ALA A 70 19.47 16.37 7.75
C ALA A 70 18.20 16.51 8.61
N MET A 71 17.12 15.82 8.24
CA MET A 71 15.88 15.76 9.03
C MET A 71 16.10 15.07 10.39
N ASP A 72 17.00 14.10 10.42
CA ASP A 72 17.32 13.30 11.60
C ASP A 72 18.48 13.87 12.45
N ALA A 73 19.11 14.96 12.04
CA ALA A 73 20.31 15.52 12.70
C ALA A 73 20.10 15.90 14.19
N GLY A 74 18.85 16.08 14.63
CA GLY A 74 18.49 16.35 16.03
C GLY A 74 18.35 15.11 16.92
N ALA A 75 18.34 13.90 16.34
CA ALA A 75 18.20 12.65 17.09
C ALA A 75 19.42 12.35 17.95
N GLU A 76 19.19 11.60 19.04
CA GLU A 76 20.24 11.20 19.97
C GLU A 76 21.28 10.28 19.27
N PRO A 77 22.55 10.26 19.72
CA PRO A 77 23.63 9.50 19.06
C PRO A 77 23.44 7.98 18.90
N GLY A 78 22.35 7.37 19.40
CA GLY A 78 21.95 5.98 19.16
C GLY A 78 20.60 5.82 18.45
N GLU A 79 19.89 6.92 18.19
CA GLU A 79 18.60 6.97 17.50
C GLU A 79 18.74 7.55 16.09
N ARG A 80 19.93 8.06 15.75
CA ARG A 80 20.18 8.61 14.43
C ARG A 80 20.06 7.55 13.35
N MET A 81 19.40 7.94 12.26
CA MET A 81 19.30 7.22 11.02
C MET A 81 20.70 6.86 10.49
N PRO A 82 20.99 5.55 10.36
CA PRO A 82 22.21 5.08 9.70
C PRO A 82 22.28 5.53 8.23
N ASP A 83 23.50 5.59 7.68
CA ASP A 83 23.71 5.96 6.27
C ASP A 83 22.97 5.00 5.34
N GLU A 84 23.01 3.71 5.64
CA GLU A 84 22.36 2.64 4.89
C GLU A 84 20.83 2.76 4.90
N ALA A 85 20.26 3.20 6.03
CA ALA A 85 18.82 3.42 6.15
C ALA A 85 18.37 4.65 5.34
N ALA A 86 19.17 5.72 5.34
CA ALA A 86 18.90 6.91 4.56
C ALA A 86 18.98 6.64 3.05
N GLU A 87 20.01 5.91 2.60
CA GLU A 87 20.15 5.49 1.20
C GLU A 87 18.99 4.61 0.77
N LEU A 88 18.63 3.62 1.58
CA LEU A 88 17.48 2.78 1.30
C LEU A 88 16.20 3.61 1.14
N LEU A 89 15.87 4.45 2.12
CA LEU A 89 14.61 5.21 2.09
C LEU A 89 14.55 6.16 0.88
N SER A 90 15.69 6.71 0.45
CA SER A 90 15.74 7.56 -0.74
C SER A 90 15.56 6.82 -2.06
N ASP A 91 15.99 5.55 -2.13
CA ASP A 91 15.86 4.72 -3.35
C ASP A 91 14.69 3.72 -3.26
N ALA A 92 14.00 3.66 -2.11
CA ALA A 92 12.93 2.73 -1.85
C ALA A 92 11.75 3.01 -2.77
N ARG A 93 11.24 1.93 -3.37
CA ARG A 93 10.15 2.00 -4.34
C ARG A 93 9.19 0.86 -4.16
N ILE A 94 7.91 1.19 -3.99
CA ILE A 94 6.82 0.22 -3.97
C ILE A 94 6.09 0.28 -5.31
N SER A 95 6.20 -0.78 -6.10
CA SER A 95 5.47 -0.93 -7.35
C SER A 95 4.30 -1.88 -7.16
N VAL A 96 3.09 -1.46 -7.54
CA VAL A 96 1.90 -2.30 -7.60
C VAL A 96 1.41 -2.33 -9.04
N SER A 97 1.09 -3.51 -9.55
CA SER A 97 0.43 -3.69 -10.84
C SER A 97 -0.77 -4.60 -10.70
N VAL A 98 -1.83 -4.29 -11.43
CA VAL A 98 -3.06 -5.07 -11.42
C VAL A 98 -3.59 -5.23 -12.83
N GLN A 99 -4.18 -6.39 -13.09
CA GLN A 99 -4.88 -6.67 -14.34
C GLN A 99 -6.18 -7.42 -14.06
N SER A 100 -7.28 -6.93 -14.63
CA SER A 100 -8.61 -7.50 -14.50
C SER A 100 -9.19 -7.96 -15.86
N ARG A 101 -10.16 -8.88 -15.80
CA ARG A 101 -11.00 -9.29 -16.94
C ARG A 101 -11.97 -8.17 -17.35
N LYS A 102 -12.36 -7.32 -16.41
CA LYS A 102 -13.34 -6.24 -16.56
C LYS A 102 -12.68 -4.89 -16.23
N PRO A 103 -13.34 -3.76 -16.56
CA PRO A 103 -12.94 -2.47 -15.98
C PRO A 103 -12.79 -2.57 -14.47
N LEU A 104 -11.76 -1.95 -13.90
CA LEU A 104 -11.45 -2.04 -12.47
C LEU A 104 -12.64 -1.61 -11.59
N GLU A 105 -13.37 -0.58 -12.00
CA GLU A 105 -14.60 -0.11 -11.33
C GLU A 105 -15.73 -1.17 -11.26
N LYS A 106 -15.68 -2.20 -12.10
CA LYS A 106 -16.68 -3.28 -12.19
C LYS A 106 -16.11 -4.64 -11.78
N SER A 107 -14.87 -4.67 -11.31
CA SER A 107 -14.16 -5.90 -11.01
C SER A 107 -14.43 -6.34 -9.57
N GLY A 108 -14.83 -7.59 -9.38
CA GLY A 108 -14.72 -8.24 -8.08
C GLY A 108 -13.40 -9.01 -7.95
N GLU A 109 -13.16 -9.63 -6.80
CA GLU A 109 -11.93 -10.40 -6.51
C GLU A 109 -11.62 -11.45 -7.59
N LYS A 110 -12.65 -12.17 -8.05
CA LYS A 110 -12.55 -13.22 -9.08
C LYS A 110 -12.31 -12.69 -10.49
N ASP A 111 -12.41 -11.38 -10.69
CA ASP A 111 -12.16 -10.74 -11.98
C ASP A 111 -10.68 -10.35 -12.15
N PHE A 112 -9.85 -10.40 -11.10
CA PHE A 112 -8.41 -10.17 -11.25
C PHE A 112 -7.73 -11.38 -11.90
N LYS A 113 -6.95 -11.11 -12.96
CA LYS A 113 -6.16 -12.14 -13.67
C LYS A 113 -4.76 -12.24 -13.12
N ALA A 114 -4.19 -11.08 -12.79
CA ALA A 114 -2.83 -10.97 -12.33
C ALA A 114 -2.68 -9.72 -11.45
N MET A 115 -1.81 -9.83 -10.47
CA MET A 115 -1.38 -8.73 -9.60
C MET A 115 0.10 -8.92 -9.31
N ALA A 116 0.86 -7.84 -9.18
CA ALA A 116 2.18 -7.89 -8.58
C ALA A 116 2.37 -6.72 -7.63
N VAL A 117 3.04 -6.99 -6.52
CA VAL A 117 3.54 -6.01 -5.57
C VAL A 117 5.04 -6.23 -5.46
N LYS A 118 5.82 -5.18 -5.56
CA LYS A 118 7.28 -5.23 -5.46
C LYS A 118 7.76 -4.10 -4.58
N LEU A 119 8.52 -4.42 -3.55
CA LEU A 119 9.35 -3.47 -2.81
C LEU A 119 10.77 -3.56 -3.37
N SER A 120 11.32 -2.45 -3.83
CA SER A 120 12.69 -2.34 -4.31
C SER A 120 13.49 -1.37 -3.44
N GLY A 121 14.77 -1.66 -3.29
CA GLY A 121 15.78 -0.74 -2.75
C GLY A 121 16.87 -0.47 -3.81
N PRO A 122 18.03 0.05 -3.40
CA PRO A 122 19.10 0.46 -4.33
C PRO A 122 19.63 -0.70 -5.19
N ASP A 123 19.72 -1.91 -4.62
CA ASP A 123 20.31 -3.09 -5.28
C ASP A 123 19.29 -3.95 -6.05
N GLY A 124 18.00 -3.58 -6.02
CA GLY A 124 16.93 -4.31 -6.71
C GLY A 124 15.74 -4.64 -5.82
N ALA A 125 15.02 -5.71 -6.16
CA ALA A 125 13.81 -6.09 -5.46
C ALA A 125 14.11 -6.76 -4.12
N LEU A 126 13.69 -6.13 -3.02
CA LEU A 126 13.79 -6.66 -1.66
C LEU A 126 12.69 -7.69 -1.39
N PHE A 127 11.50 -7.45 -1.95
CA PHE A 127 10.37 -8.34 -1.85
C PHE A 127 9.53 -8.25 -3.11
N GLU A 128 9.10 -9.41 -3.62
CA GLU A 128 8.12 -9.48 -4.68
C GLU A 128 7.03 -10.49 -4.35
N TYR A 129 5.80 -10.06 -4.55
CA TYR A 129 4.59 -10.85 -4.49
C TYR A 129 3.91 -10.79 -5.86
N ARG A 130 3.47 -11.93 -6.38
CA ARG A 130 2.67 -11.98 -7.61
C ARG A 130 1.50 -12.95 -7.43
N LEU A 131 0.32 -12.52 -7.84
CA LEU A 131 -0.81 -13.41 -8.06
C LEU A 131 -0.94 -13.60 -9.57
N VAL A 132 -0.89 -14.83 -10.06
CA VAL A 132 -1.06 -15.14 -11.49
C VAL A 132 -1.90 -16.39 -11.64
N GLY A 133 -3.15 -16.22 -12.12
CA GLY A 133 -4.11 -17.32 -12.17
C GLY A 133 -4.48 -17.79 -10.76
N ASP A 134 -4.35 -19.10 -10.51
CA ASP A 134 -4.69 -19.74 -9.23
C ASP A 134 -3.50 -19.84 -8.26
N TYR A 135 -2.37 -19.21 -8.60
CA TYR A 135 -1.13 -19.33 -7.84
C TYR A 135 -0.60 -17.98 -7.37
N THR A 136 -0.08 -18.01 -6.16
CA THR A 136 0.69 -16.95 -5.53
C THR A 136 2.18 -17.27 -5.65
N TYR A 137 2.98 -16.26 -5.98
CA TYR A 137 4.42 -16.36 -6.06
C TYR A 137 5.04 -15.33 -5.12
N VAL A 138 6.04 -15.75 -4.36
CA VAL A 138 6.75 -14.87 -3.44
C VAL A 138 8.25 -15.04 -3.60
N ARG A 139 8.98 -13.95 -3.43
CA ARG A 139 10.43 -13.90 -3.37
C ARG A 139 10.82 -12.79 -2.40
N ALA A 140 11.84 -13.03 -1.58
CA ALA A 140 12.42 -12.02 -0.70
C ALA A 140 13.94 -12.07 -0.81
N ASP A 141 14.58 -10.91 -0.79
CA ASP A 141 16.02 -10.79 -0.60
C ASP A 141 16.28 -10.64 0.91
N VAL A 142 16.27 -11.77 1.61
CA VAL A 142 16.37 -11.80 3.08
C VAL A 142 17.72 -11.24 3.53
N GLU A 143 18.78 -11.49 2.76
CA GLU A 143 20.12 -10.94 3.04
C GLU A 143 20.10 -9.40 2.98
N ALA A 144 19.56 -8.81 1.92
CA ALA A 144 19.44 -7.36 1.80
C ALA A 144 18.56 -6.78 2.91
N VAL A 145 17.42 -7.42 3.22
CA VAL A 145 16.51 -6.97 4.29
C VAL A 145 17.18 -7.04 5.67
N SER A 146 17.94 -8.09 5.97
CA SER A 146 18.71 -8.20 7.23
C SER A 146 19.75 -7.08 7.35
N ARG A 147 20.52 -6.82 6.29
CA ARG A 147 21.53 -5.74 6.26
C ARG A 147 20.89 -4.38 6.52
N ILE A 148 19.76 -4.13 5.88
CA ILE A 148 18.98 -2.89 6.01
C ILE A 148 18.45 -2.70 7.43
N SER A 149 17.90 -3.76 8.02
CA SER A 149 17.25 -3.70 9.34
C SER A 149 18.25 -3.70 10.51
N GLY A 150 19.55 -3.86 10.22
CA GLY A 150 20.57 -4.12 11.23
C GLY A 150 20.35 -5.46 11.95
N GLY A 151 19.53 -6.34 11.37
CA GLY A 151 19.26 -7.67 11.90
C GLY A 151 20.42 -8.63 11.62
N PRO A 152 20.41 -9.82 12.24
CA PRO A 152 21.40 -10.84 11.93
C PRO A 152 21.32 -11.18 10.43
N GLU A 153 22.48 -11.18 9.76
CA GLU A 153 22.58 -11.71 8.40
C GLU A 153 22.15 -13.17 8.43
N MET A 154 21.11 -13.51 7.68
CA MET A 154 20.62 -14.86 7.55
C MET A 154 21.00 -15.37 6.16
N SER A 155 21.99 -16.25 6.10
CA SER A 155 22.37 -16.92 4.85
C SER A 155 21.68 -18.27 4.72
N ALA A 156 21.25 -18.59 3.50
CA ALA A 156 20.66 -19.89 3.20
C ALA A 156 21.64 -21.05 3.49
N ASP A 157 22.94 -20.83 3.34
CA ASP A 157 23.97 -21.85 3.57
C ASP A 157 24.13 -22.22 5.06
N GLU A 158 23.73 -21.32 5.96
CA GLU A 158 23.77 -21.52 7.41
C GLU A 158 22.52 -22.24 7.93
N LEU A 159 21.46 -22.30 7.13
CA LEU A 159 20.24 -23.00 7.49
C LEU A 159 20.40 -24.52 7.30
N PRO A 160 19.92 -25.33 8.27
CA PRO A 160 19.95 -26.78 8.15
C PRO A 160 19.07 -27.23 6.97
N ASP A 161 19.36 -28.40 6.41
CA ASP A 161 18.55 -28.94 5.30
C ASP A 161 17.08 -29.18 5.69
N SER A 162 16.80 -29.33 7.00
CA SER A 162 15.44 -29.38 7.54
C SER A 162 14.63 -28.09 7.32
N ALA A 163 15.27 -26.95 7.05
CA ALA A 163 14.59 -25.69 6.74
C ALA A 163 13.92 -25.70 5.36
N GLY A 164 14.22 -26.68 4.48
CA GLY A 164 13.43 -26.97 3.28
C GLY A 164 13.08 -25.74 2.41
N ALA A 165 11.78 -25.46 2.30
CA ALA A 165 11.24 -24.33 1.54
C ALA A 165 11.68 -22.95 2.08
N PHE A 166 11.86 -22.83 3.40
CA PHE A 166 12.34 -21.59 4.02
C PHE A 166 13.78 -21.26 3.59
N LYS A 167 14.64 -22.27 3.50
CA LYS A 167 16.02 -22.11 2.96
C LYS A 167 16.03 -21.54 1.54
N LYS A 168 15.08 -21.96 0.69
CA LYS A 168 14.90 -21.44 -0.67
C LYS A 168 14.42 -19.98 -0.68
N LEU A 169 13.51 -19.61 0.24
CA LEU A 169 13.08 -18.22 0.41
C LEU A 169 14.26 -17.33 0.79
N VAL A 170 15.07 -17.77 1.76
CA VAL A 170 16.28 -17.04 2.21
C VAL A 170 17.33 -16.94 1.10
N ALA A 171 17.42 -17.95 0.23
CA ALA A 171 18.28 -17.90 -0.96
C ALA A 171 17.76 -16.96 -2.07
N GLY A 172 16.62 -16.29 -1.85
CA GLY A 172 16.01 -15.41 -2.84
C GLY A 172 15.40 -16.13 -4.02
N GLU A 173 15.11 -17.43 -3.90
CA GLU A 173 14.40 -18.20 -4.92
C GLU A 173 12.90 -17.86 -4.91
N TRP A 174 12.26 -18.02 -6.07
CA TRP A 174 10.81 -17.91 -6.17
C TRP A 174 10.14 -19.12 -5.53
N LEU A 175 9.20 -18.87 -4.64
CA LEU A 175 8.25 -19.86 -4.15
C LEU A 175 6.90 -19.69 -4.86
N LYS A 176 6.20 -20.79 -5.06
CA LYS A 176 4.88 -20.88 -5.69
C LYS A 176 3.94 -21.63 -4.75
N MET A 177 2.78 -21.07 -4.49
CA MET A 177 1.75 -21.64 -3.61
C MET A 177 0.39 -21.56 -4.28
N ASN A 178 -0.47 -22.54 -4.03
CA ASN A 178 -1.87 -22.46 -4.45
C ASN A 178 -2.58 -21.38 -3.62
N THR A 179 -3.18 -20.38 -4.27
CA THR A 179 -3.80 -19.26 -3.56
C THR A 179 -4.96 -19.70 -2.67
N LYS A 180 -5.76 -20.70 -3.08
CA LYS A 180 -6.89 -21.18 -2.30
C LYS A 180 -6.45 -21.95 -1.05
N GLU A 181 -5.38 -22.73 -1.17
CA GLU A 181 -4.83 -23.46 -0.02
C GLU A 181 -4.25 -22.48 1.01
N MET A 182 -3.57 -21.43 0.53
CA MET A 182 -3.07 -20.35 1.40
C MET A 182 -4.21 -19.66 2.17
N GLU A 183 -5.32 -19.32 1.50
CA GLU A 183 -6.51 -18.72 2.14
C GLU A 183 -7.12 -19.67 3.19
N GLN A 184 -7.21 -20.97 2.91
CA GLN A 184 -7.75 -21.97 3.85
C GLN A 184 -6.87 -22.17 5.08
N THR A 185 -5.55 -22.24 4.90
CA THR A 185 -4.63 -22.44 6.02
C THR A 185 -4.46 -21.18 6.86
N ALA A 186 -4.45 -19.99 6.25
CA ALA A 186 -4.44 -18.72 6.99
C ALA A 186 -5.66 -18.60 7.93
N GLY A 187 -6.86 -18.97 7.44
CA GLY A 187 -8.07 -19.03 8.27
C GLY A 187 -8.00 -20.07 9.40
N SER A 188 -7.19 -21.11 9.26
CA SER A 188 -7.00 -22.16 10.28
C SER A 188 -5.97 -21.79 11.35
N ILE A 189 -4.95 -20.99 11.00
CA ILE A 189 -3.90 -20.52 11.92
C ILE A 189 -4.42 -19.39 12.82
N ALA A 190 -5.44 -18.63 12.39
CA ALA A 190 -6.04 -17.52 13.14
C ALA A 190 -6.92 -17.91 14.35
N GLY A 191 -6.95 -19.18 14.77
CA GLY A 191 -7.43 -19.57 16.11
C GLY A 191 -8.94 -19.52 16.37
N GLY A 192 -9.79 -19.68 15.35
CA GLY A 192 -11.23 -19.93 15.56
C GLY A 192 -11.55 -21.43 15.69
N PRO A 193 -12.49 -21.86 16.56
CA PRO A 193 -12.96 -23.25 16.57
C PRO A 193 -13.57 -23.62 15.21
N PRO A 194 -13.58 -24.92 14.83
CA PRO A 194 -14.13 -25.34 13.56
C PRO A 194 -15.61 -24.92 13.51
N LEU A 195 -15.91 -23.92 12.70
CA LEU A 195 -17.28 -23.60 12.34
C LEU A 195 -17.80 -24.83 11.62
N GLY A 196 -18.81 -25.47 12.23
CA GLY A 196 -19.55 -26.57 11.63
C GLY A 196 -20.15 -26.17 10.27
N ASP A 197 -20.68 -27.17 9.57
CA ASP A 197 -21.20 -27.15 8.19
C ASP A 197 -22.18 -26.00 7.83
N GLU A 198 -21.72 -24.75 7.83
CA GLU A 198 -22.40 -23.59 7.28
C GLU A 198 -21.42 -22.80 6.39
N ASP A 199 -21.90 -22.48 5.19
CA ASP A 199 -21.23 -21.82 4.06
C ASP A 199 -20.11 -20.81 4.45
N PRO A 200 -18.89 -20.90 3.90
CA PRO A 200 -17.74 -20.05 4.24
C PRO A 200 -17.86 -18.63 3.65
N SER A 201 -18.90 -17.89 4.02
CA SER A 201 -19.24 -16.59 3.41
C SER A 201 -19.14 -15.40 4.37
N ALA A 202 -18.51 -15.54 5.53
CA ALA A 202 -18.28 -14.42 6.44
C ALA A 202 -16.82 -14.37 6.89
N GLU A 203 -15.92 -14.08 5.94
CA GLU A 203 -14.66 -13.42 6.30
C GLU A 203 -14.97 -12.03 6.91
N PRO A 204 -14.18 -11.54 7.89
CA PRO A 204 -14.26 -10.17 8.35
C PRO A 204 -13.81 -9.23 7.22
N THR A 205 -14.76 -8.91 6.35
CA THR A 205 -14.59 -8.05 5.19
C THR A 205 -15.38 -6.78 5.43
N LEU A 206 -14.76 -5.64 5.13
CA LEU A 206 -15.50 -4.39 4.93
C LEU A 206 -16.39 -4.63 3.71
N ASP A 207 -17.70 -4.79 3.93
CA ASP A 207 -18.63 -5.09 2.85
C ASP A 207 -18.70 -3.91 1.85
N ALA A 208 -19.14 -4.16 0.61
CA ALA A 208 -19.18 -3.15 -0.44
C ALA A 208 -19.96 -1.87 -0.05
N ARG A 209 -20.89 -1.95 0.92
CA ARG A 209 -21.58 -0.80 1.49
C ARG A 209 -20.63 0.06 2.32
N THR A 210 -19.77 -0.54 3.13
CA THR A 210 -18.81 0.17 3.96
C THR A 210 -17.68 0.80 3.15
N GLN A 211 -17.20 0.13 2.11
CA GLN A 211 -16.25 0.73 1.16
C GLN A 211 -16.79 1.99 0.49
N LYS A 212 -18.09 2.02 0.16
CA LYS A 212 -18.77 3.23 -0.34
C LYS A 212 -18.87 4.33 0.72
N LYS A 213 -19.06 3.99 1.99
CA LYS A 213 -19.06 4.97 3.08
C LYS A 213 -17.67 5.61 3.23
N ILE A 214 -16.60 4.81 3.24
CA ILE A 214 -15.18 5.26 3.27
C ILE A 214 -14.87 6.22 2.13
N THR A 215 -15.29 5.87 0.91
CA THR A 215 -15.01 6.70 -0.26
C THR A 215 -15.78 8.02 -0.22
N LYS A 216 -17.04 7.98 0.24
CA LYS A 216 -17.87 9.16 0.40
C LYS A 216 -17.32 10.09 1.50
N ALA A 217 -16.89 9.50 2.61
CA ALA A 217 -16.21 10.15 3.72
C ALA A 217 -14.99 10.95 3.26
N LEU A 218 -14.06 10.28 2.58
CA LEU A 218 -12.85 10.89 2.03
C LEU A 218 -13.17 12.05 1.06
N ARG A 219 -14.16 11.88 0.18
CA ARG A 219 -14.60 12.95 -0.74
C ARG A 219 -15.17 14.17 0.00
N GLN A 220 -15.88 13.96 1.11
CA GLN A 220 -16.47 15.06 1.87
C GLN A 220 -15.41 15.90 2.58
N VAL A 221 -14.38 15.27 3.16
CA VAL A 221 -13.24 15.96 3.77
C VAL A 221 -12.48 16.76 2.71
N ILE A 222 -12.15 16.13 1.58
CA ILE A 222 -11.45 16.79 0.46
C ILE A 222 -12.25 17.99 -0.07
N ALA A 223 -13.58 17.87 -0.19
CA ALA A 223 -14.40 18.97 -0.71
C ALA A 223 -14.53 20.17 0.26
N ARG A 224 -14.28 19.98 1.56
CA ARG A 224 -14.43 21.01 2.59
C ARG A 224 -13.13 21.74 2.91
N GLU A 225 -12.04 20.99 3.01
CA GLU A 225 -10.79 21.47 3.63
C GLU A 225 -9.67 21.77 2.62
N VAL A 226 -9.94 21.62 1.32
CA VAL A 226 -8.93 21.74 0.26
C VAL A 226 -9.13 22.98 -0.59
N ASP A 227 -8.11 23.83 -0.62
CA ASP A 227 -7.97 24.90 -1.61
C ASP A 227 -7.39 24.31 -2.91
N PHE A 228 -8.13 24.43 -4.01
CA PHE A 228 -7.65 24.01 -5.33
C PHE A 228 -7.04 25.15 -6.13
N ARG A 229 -5.88 24.91 -6.72
CA ARG A 229 -5.30 25.76 -7.77
C ARG A 229 -5.01 24.92 -9.00
N THR A 230 -5.23 25.51 -10.17
CA THR A 230 -4.95 24.87 -11.44
C THR A 230 -3.91 25.67 -12.18
N SER A 231 -2.87 25.00 -12.66
CA SER A 231 -1.89 25.59 -13.55
C SER A 231 -1.70 24.71 -14.79
N GLY A 232 -1.56 25.35 -15.95
CA GLY A 232 -1.27 24.64 -17.19
C GLY A 232 0.23 24.44 -17.36
N GLY A 233 0.63 23.30 -17.91
CA GLY A 233 1.98 23.01 -18.39
C GLY A 233 2.02 22.84 -19.90
N ASP A 234 3.22 22.64 -20.44
CA ASP A 234 3.41 22.36 -21.86
C ASP A 234 2.90 20.95 -22.24
N ASP A 235 2.68 20.72 -23.53
CA ASP A 235 2.38 19.40 -24.12
C ASP A 235 1.14 18.68 -23.55
N GLY A 236 0.12 19.44 -23.15
CA GLY A 236 -1.13 18.90 -22.61
C GLY A 236 -1.02 18.42 -21.16
N THR A 237 0.03 18.85 -20.46
CA THR A 237 0.20 18.64 -19.01
C THR A 237 -0.58 19.71 -18.25
N GLU A 238 -1.25 19.31 -17.18
CA GLU A 238 -2.00 20.20 -16.30
C GLU A 238 -1.72 19.78 -14.85
N HIS A 239 -1.45 20.75 -13.99
CA HIS A 239 -1.25 20.55 -12.56
C HIS A 239 -2.45 21.07 -11.79
N ILE A 240 -2.94 20.25 -10.86
CA ILE A 240 -3.97 20.62 -9.91
C ILE A 240 -3.37 20.51 -8.52
N GLU A 241 -3.14 21.64 -7.86
CA GLU A 241 -2.67 21.68 -6.49
C GLU A 241 -3.86 21.69 -5.54
N ALA A 242 -3.80 20.85 -4.51
CA ALA A 242 -4.76 20.71 -3.43
C ALA A 242 -4.03 20.99 -2.12
N THR A 243 -4.36 22.09 -1.45
CA THR A 243 -3.70 22.48 -0.20
C THR A 243 -4.66 22.36 0.99
N ALA A 244 -4.24 21.66 2.03
CA ALA A 244 -5.01 21.51 3.27
C ALA A 244 -4.09 21.51 4.50
N PRO A 245 -4.57 21.91 5.69
CA PRO A 245 -3.83 21.72 6.94
C PRO A 245 -3.70 20.22 7.25
N PHE A 246 -2.46 19.73 7.39
CA PHE A 246 -2.14 18.30 7.53
C PHE A 246 -2.88 17.64 8.70
N ARG A 247 -2.75 18.23 9.89
CA ARG A 247 -3.41 17.71 11.09
C ARG A 247 -4.93 17.71 10.95
N THR A 248 -5.52 18.78 10.40
CA THR A 248 -6.98 18.83 10.16
C THR A 248 -7.43 17.71 9.23
N LEU A 249 -6.70 17.48 8.13
CA LEU A 249 -7.05 16.44 7.15
C LEU A 249 -6.99 15.04 7.76
N LEU A 250 -5.94 14.74 8.54
CA LEU A 250 -5.83 13.46 9.24
C LEU A 250 -6.94 13.27 10.27
N THR A 251 -7.19 14.29 11.12
CA THR A 251 -8.26 14.24 12.12
C THR A 251 -9.60 14.00 11.45
N GLU A 252 -9.98 14.79 10.44
CA GLU A 252 -11.28 14.61 9.78
C GLU A 252 -11.39 13.27 9.05
N LEU A 253 -10.31 12.77 8.45
CA LEU A 253 -10.28 11.44 7.85
C LEU A 253 -10.59 10.37 8.89
N PHE A 254 -9.89 10.35 10.02
CA PHE A 254 -10.11 9.35 11.06
C PHE A 254 -11.46 9.52 11.77
N ASP A 255 -11.96 10.75 11.93
CA ASP A 255 -13.29 11.03 12.47
C ASP A 255 -14.40 10.45 11.60
N GLU A 256 -14.23 10.53 10.28
CA GLU A 256 -15.22 10.03 9.34
C GLU A 256 -15.07 8.51 9.10
N LEU A 257 -13.88 7.95 9.33
CA LEU A 257 -13.63 6.50 9.34
C LEU A 257 -14.00 5.82 10.67
N ARG A 258 -14.08 6.57 11.78
CA ARG A 258 -14.40 6.05 13.12
C ARG A 258 -15.68 5.21 13.19
N PRO A 259 -16.79 5.56 12.52
CA PRO A 259 -17.99 4.71 12.52
C PRO A 259 -17.78 3.31 11.89
N LEU A 260 -16.62 3.07 11.29
CA LEU A 260 -16.27 1.83 10.60
C LEU A 260 -15.27 0.99 11.38
N THR A 261 -14.81 1.45 12.56
CA THR A 261 -13.88 0.71 13.41
C THR A 261 -14.47 -0.61 13.91
N GLU A 262 -15.80 -0.68 14.05
CA GLU A 262 -16.51 -1.92 14.39
C GLU A 262 -16.44 -2.98 13.27
N GLU A 263 -16.11 -2.56 12.05
CA GLU A 263 -15.95 -3.43 10.89
C GLU A 263 -14.47 -3.66 10.53
N LEU A 264 -13.53 -3.10 11.31
CA LEU A 264 -12.10 -3.35 11.18
C LEU A 264 -11.72 -4.66 11.89
N PRO A 265 -10.68 -5.36 11.42
CA PRO A 265 -10.15 -6.51 12.14
C PRO A 265 -9.77 -6.14 13.59
N PRO A 266 -9.92 -7.07 14.56
CA PRO A 266 -9.48 -6.85 15.94
C PRO A 266 -8.02 -6.40 15.98
N GLY A 267 -7.72 -5.29 16.67
CA GLY A 267 -6.36 -4.71 16.79
C GLY A 267 -6.02 -3.60 15.80
N ALA A 268 -6.89 -3.29 14.84
CA ALA A 268 -6.74 -2.11 13.96
C ALA A 268 -7.49 -0.90 14.55
N GLU A 269 -6.90 -0.28 15.57
CA GLU A 269 -7.43 0.97 16.13
C GLU A 269 -7.02 2.16 15.25
N LEU A 270 -7.99 3.04 14.95
CA LEU A 270 -7.70 4.28 14.24
C LEU A 270 -7.17 5.33 15.24
N PRO A 271 -6.13 6.11 14.86
CA PRO A 271 -5.64 7.21 15.67
C PRO A 271 -6.76 8.15 16.10
N THR A 272 -6.75 8.56 17.36
CA THR A 272 -7.65 9.58 17.88
C THR A 272 -7.09 10.97 17.62
N ALA A 273 -7.94 12.00 17.75
CA ALA A 273 -7.49 13.38 17.69
C ALA A 273 -6.37 13.68 18.72
N LYS A 274 -6.37 12.96 19.86
CA LYS A 274 -5.35 13.07 20.90
C LYS A 274 -4.00 12.52 20.42
N ASP A 275 -4.01 11.39 19.69
CA ASP A 275 -2.80 10.79 19.13
C ASP A 275 -2.18 11.65 18.02
N LEU A 276 -2.97 12.58 17.46
CA LEU A 276 -2.55 13.53 16.43
C LEU A 276 -2.26 14.94 16.98
N GLU A 277 -2.29 15.14 18.31
CA GLU A 277 -2.05 16.47 18.91
C GLU A 277 -0.66 17.01 18.56
N ASP A 278 0.34 16.12 18.53
CA ASP A 278 1.74 16.42 18.22
C ASP A 278 2.03 16.52 16.71
N ALA A 279 1.07 16.17 15.84
CA ALA A 279 1.23 16.31 14.40
C ALA A 279 1.26 17.80 14.00
N PRO A 280 2.20 18.26 13.15
CA PRO A 280 2.26 19.66 12.75
C PRO A 280 0.99 20.08 12.02
N ASN A 281 0.37 21.17 12.47
CA ASN A 281 -0.81 21.74 11.79
C ASN A 281 -0.42 22.71 10.67
N LYS A 282 0.56 22.32 9.86
CA LYS A 282 1.02 23.11 8.72
C LYS A 282 0.25 22.70 7.47
N LYS A 283 0.21 23.61 6.50
CA LYS A 283 -0.38 23.30 5.20
C LYS A 283 0.55 22.36 4.45
N VAL A 284 -0.02 21.29 3.91
CA VAL A 284 0.62 20.40 2.94
C VAL A 284 -0.09 20.56 1.61
N THR A 285 0.64 20.37 0.52
CA THR A 285 0.12 20.49 -0.83
C THR A 285 0.26 19.16 -1.55
N ALA A 286 -0.85 18.64 -2.07
CA ALA A 286 -0.85 17.56 -3.03
C ALA A 286 -0.92 18.15 -4.45
N ASP A 287 0.06 17.89 -5.29
CA ASP A 287 0.05 18.20 -6.71
C ASP A 287 -0.42 16.97 -7.50
N PHE A 288 -1.47 17.15 -8.30
CA PHE A 288 -1.98 16.14 -9.21
C PHE A 288 -1.58 16.52 -10.63
N THR A 289 -0.74 15.69 -11.25
CA THR A 289 -0.34 15.88 -12.65
C THR A 289 -1.27 15.09 -13.58
N LEU A 290 -1.93 15.81 -14.47
CA LEU A 290 -2.78 15.30 -15.53
C LEU A 290 -2.08 15.45 -16.87
N LYS A 291 -2.01 14.39 -17.68
CA LYS A 291 -1.55 14.45 -19.07
C LYS A 291 -2.70 14.13 -20.00
N ASN A 292 -3.13 15.11 -20.81
CA ASN A 292 -4.32 14.99 -21.65
C ASN A 292 -5.58 14.55 -20.87
N GLY A 293 -5.67 14.98 -19.61
CA GLY A 293 -6.74 14.64 -18.68
C GLY A 293 -6.69 13.22 -18.12
N ASP A 294 -5.58 12.50 -18.26
CA ASP A 294 -5.31 11.24 -17.57
C ASP A 294 -4.39 11.52 -16.38
N LEU A 295 -4.71 10.98 -15.20
CA LEU A 295 -3.87 11.15 -14.01
C LEU A 295 -2.59 10.32 -14.15
N THR A 296 -1.43 10.97 -14.08
CA THR A 296 -0.11 10.33 -14.23
C THR A 296 0.74 10.39 -12.97
N GLU A 297 0.52 11.39 -12.11
CA GLU A 297 1.29 11.52 -10.88
C GLU A 297 0.46 12.23 -9.80
N VAL A 298 0.68 11.84 -8.55
CA VAL A 298 0.26 12.57 -7.35
C VAL A 298 1.49 12.76 -6.47
N SER A 299 1.86 13.98 -6.16
CA SER A 299 2.99 14.31 -5.28
C SER A 299 2.47 15.03 -4.06
N VAL A 300 2.78 14.57 -2.84
CA VAL A 300 2.43 15.25 -1.59
C VAL A 300 3.69 15.86 -1.01
N ASP A 301 3.78 17.19 -1.02
CA ASP A 301 4.90 17.92 -0.42
C ASP A 301 4.76 17.94 1.11
N LEU A 302 5.75 17.36 1.77
CA LEU A 302 5.87 17.24 3.22
C LEU A 302 6.98 18.12 3.78
N ALA A 303 7.70 18.88 2.94
CA ALA A 303 8.87 19.67 3.37
C ALA A 303 8.53 20.67 4.48
N GLU A 304 7.33 21.24 4.46
CA GLU A 304 6.86 22.15 5.52
C GLU A 304 6.75 21.46 6.90
N LEU A 305 6.50 20.14 6.93
CA LEU A 305 6.44 19.35 8.18
C LEU A 305 7.82 19.12 8.79
N ALA A 306 8.90 19.24 8.02
CA ALA A 306 10.27 19.06 8.50
C ALA A 306 10.77 20.31 9.25
N GLU A 307 10.23 20.57 10.45
CA GLU A 307 10.47 21.82 11.20
C GLU A 307 11.96 22.09 11.50
N ASN A 308 12.74 21.03 11.66
CA ASN A 308 14.14 21.09 12.08
C ASN A 308 15.14 21.12 10.91
N ALA A 309 14.68 20.87 9.68
CA ALA A 309 15.52 20.85 8.50
C ALA A 309 14.86 21.66 7.39
N LYS A 310 15.52 22.75 6.95
CA LYS A 310 15.10 23.51 5.76
C LYS A 310 15.38 22.68 4.51
N VAL A 311 14.56 21.66 4.28
CA VAL A 311 14.65 20.77 3.14
C VAL A 311 13.87 21.38 1.98
N LYS A 312 14.47 21.36 0.78
CA LYS A 312 13.83 21.89 -0.44
C LYS A 312 12.98 20.85 -1.15
N LYS A 313 13.16 19.56 -0.84
CA LYS A 313 12.53 18.44 -1.53
C LYS A 313 12.29 17.32 -0.52
N PHE A 314 11.04 17.11 -0.14
CA PHE A 314 10.62 16.00 0.69
C PHE A 314 9.15 15.74 0.37
N ALA A 315 8.91 14.82 -0.57
CA ALA A 315 7.55 14.54 -1.03
C ALA A 315 7.32 13.03 -1.16
N VAL A 316 6.10 12.59 -0.88
CA VAL A 316 5.66 11.24 -1.24
C VAL A 316 5.06 11.29 -2.62
N VAL A 317 5.61 10.53 -3.56
CA VAL A 317 5.20 10.57 -4.97
C VAL A 317 4.58 9.24 -5.38
N LEU A 318 3.38 9.32 -5.96
CA LEU A 318 2.65 8.21 -6.55
C LEU A 318 2.58 8.41 -8.06
N ARG A 319 3.29 7.61 -8.84
CA ARG A 319 3.24 7.62 -10.30
C ARG A 319 2.30 6.55 -10.83
N LEU A 320 1.44 6.91 -11.77
CA LEU A 320 0.47 6.04 -12.40
C LEU A 320 0.94 5.69 -13.82
N GLY A 321 0.85 4.41 -14.15
CA GLY A 321 1.19 3.88 -15.46
C GLY A 321 0.19 2.85 -15.95
N LYS A 322 0.38 2.41 -17.20
CA LYS A 322 -0.33 1.24 -17.71
C LYS A 322 0.29 0.00 -17.08
N GLY A 323 -0.54 -0.80 -16.42
CA GLY A 323 -0.10 -2.03 -15.77
C GLY A 323 0.46 -3.03 -16.79
N GLU A 324 1.76 -3.28 -16.74
CA GLU A 324 2.32 -4.45 -17.42
C GLU A 324 1.77 -5.73 -16.80
N GLN A 325 1.56 -6.75 -17.63
CA GLN A 325 0.98 -8.00 -17.15
C GLN A 325 2.00 -8.74 -16.27
N ALA A 326 1.69 -8.88 -14.99
CA ALA A 326 2.44 -9.78 -14.12
C ALA A 326 2.35 -11.22 -14.66
N THR A 327 3.50 -11.85 -14.83
CA THR A 327 3.64 -13.22 -15.34
C THR A 327 4.25 -14.13 -14.29
N ALA A 328 3.95 -15.42 -14.40
CA ALA A 328 4.52 -16.45 -13.54
C ALA A 328 6.06 -16.45 -13.71
N PRO A 329 6.83 -16.29 -12.63
CA PRO A 329 8.28 -16.35 -12.70
C PRO A 329 8.74 -17.77 -13.07
N ALA A 330 9.83 -17.86 -13.84
CA ALA A 330 10.47 -19.13 -14.16
C ALA A 330 11.19 -19.69 -12.93
N GLY A 331 11.23 -21.02 -12.80
CA GLY A 331 11.99 -21.69 -11.73
C GLY A 331 11.36 -21.62 -10.34
N ALA A 332 10.09 -21.20 -10.22
CA ALA A 332 9.42 -21.15 -8.93
C ALA A 332 9.24 -22.56 -8.34
N THR A 333 9.61 -22.74 -7.07
CA THR A 333 9.45 -23.99 -6.34
C THR A 333 8.05 -24.06 -5.76
N GLU A 334 7.28 -25.10 -6.07
CA GLU A 334 5.96 -25.32 -5.48
C GLU A 334 6.11 -25.80 -4.03
N VAL A 335 5.44 -25.12 -3.11
CA VAL A 335 5.51 -25.37 -1.67
C VAL A 335 4.12 -25.23 -1.06
N ARG A 336 3.88 -25.91 0.06
CA ARG A 336 2.72 -25.63 0.90
C ARG A 336 3.07 -24.66 2.02
N ILE A 337 2.06 -23.93 2.50
CA ILE A 337 2.24 -22.94 3.56
C ILE A 337 2.63 -23.58 4.90
N ASP A 338 2.14 -24.79 5.20
CA ASP A 338 2.53 -25.57 6.37
C ASP A 338 3.99 -26.02 6.28
N GLU A 339 4.45 -26.46 5.11
CA GLU A 339 5.86 -26.81 4.89
C GLU A 339 6.79 -25.60 5.05
N LEU A 340 6.34 -24.41 4.63
CA LEU A 340 7.09 -23.16 4.82
C LEU A 340 7.19 -22.79 6.31
N MET A 341 6.09 -22.91 7.06
CA MET A 341 6.03 -22.66 8.50
C MET A 341 6.87 -23.67 9.29
N GLU A 342 6.79 -24.96 8.95
CA GLU A 342 7.62 -26.02 9.53
C GLU A 342 9.11 -25.75 9.26
N GLY A 343 9.45 -25.32 8.05
CA GLY A 343 10.82 -24.95 7.69
C GLY A 343 11.34 -23.74 8.46
N PHE A 344 10.49 -22.75 8.71
CA PHE A 344 10.81 -21.59 9.56
C PHE A 344 11.07 -22.03 11.02
N MET A 345 10.18 -22.84 11.60
CA MET A 345 10.35 -23.33 12.98
C MET A 345 11.53 -24.29 13.13
N GLY A 346 11.76 -25.15 12.15
CA GLY A 346 12.87 -26.11 12.12
C GLY A 346 14.22 -25.51 11.70
N GLY A 347 14.23 -24.26 11.23
CA GLY A 347 15.43 -23.49 10.88
C GLY A 347 15.80 -22.40 11.89
N ALA A 348 14.94 -22.12 12.86
CA ALA A 348 15.23 -21.17 13.93
C ALA A 348 16.33 -21.72 14.86
N PRO A 349 17.33 -20.93 15.26
CA PRO A 349 18.31 -21.38 16.24
C PRO A 349 17.63 -21.73 17.56
N ASP A 350 18.05 -22.81 18.22
CA ASP A 350 17.56 -23.22 19.54
C ASP A 350 17.57 -22.02 20.50
N GLY A 351 16.39 -21.51 20.86
CA GLY A 351 16.22 -20.34 21.74
C GLY A 351 15.73 -19.04 21.09
N ALA A 352 15.43 -18.99 19.78
CA ALA A 352 14.91 -17.80 19.12
C ALA A 352 13.44 -17.45 19.44
N PHE A 353 12.68 -18.41 19.98
CA PHE A 353 11.31 -18.22 20.44
C PHE A 353 11.14 -18.96 21.76
N THR A 354 11.13 -18.25 22.87
CA THR A 354 10.84 -18.85 24.18
C THR A 354 9.36 -18.74 24.50
N GLU A 355 8.81 -19.66 25.30
CA GLU A 355 7.40 -19.60 25.76
C GLU A 355 7.06 -18.28 26.50
N GLU A 356 8.06 -17.51 26.92
CA GLU A 356 7.88 -16.17 27.51
C GLU A 356 7.48 -15.10 26.48
N ASP A 357 7.87 -15.23 25.20
CA ASP A 357 7.56 -14.26 24.14
C ASP A 357 6.08 -14.29 23.70
N PHE A 358 5.36 -15.38 24.01
CA PHE A 358 3.94 -15.55 23.72
C PHE A 358 3.05 -15.36 24.95
N ALA A 359 3.62 -15.10 26.14
CA ALA A 359 2.90 -15.12 27.41
C ALA A 359 2.49 -13.75 27.98
N GLU A 360 2.84 -12.62 27.36
CA GLU A 360 2.35 -11.30 27.78
C GLU A 360 1.16 -10.81 26.94
N ALA A 361 0.00 -11.40 27.20
CA ALA A 361 -1.25 -10.66 27.13
C ALA A 361 -1.67 -10.34 28.57
N PRO A 362 -1.47 -9.10 29.06
CA PRO A 362 -2.11 -8.70 30.31
C PRO A 362 -3.62 -8.75 30.10
N GLN A 363 -4.30 -9.63 30.83
CA GLN A 363 -5.74 -9.52 31.05
C GLN A 363 -5.96 -8.24 31.87
N GLY A 364 -6.37 -7.18 31.20
CA GLY A 364 -6.78 -5.90 31.77
C GLY A 364 -8.07 -5.43 31.16
#